data_AF-A0A382X2M8-F1
#
_entry.id   AF-A0A382X2M8-F1
#
_cell.length_a   1.000
_cell.length_b   1.000
_cell.length_c   1.000
_cell.angle_alpha   90.00
_cell.angle_beta   90.00
_cell.angle_gamma   90.00
#
_symmetry.space_group_name_H-M   'P 1'
#
loop_
_entity.id
_entity.type
_entity.pdbx_description
1 polymer ?
#
loop_
_entity_poly.entity_id
_entity_poly.type
_entity_poly.pdbx_seq_one_letter_code
_entity_poly.pdbx_strand_id
1 'polypeptide(L)'
;ETRIEKDNVLTENDFQSCLNRGYNFVDYADQGGAGLNTQRNQNQEYSVFIITLASKYPFPNESDYNVVTMHEYFHVYQHAHIFTLNDNERSNLMVRNPWWSEGGANYLSELLYSQQPGVSSNYLKERMRWKMNEKSDFIASGKRLEDIEYDEENNGARFAYDLGAWFIAYLINQVGIDNYRVNFYDDLNELGFEASFVENFGNSSGEFLDEFHAFLHLDIENQLEIIP
;
A
#
# COMPACT_ATOMS: atom_id res chain seq x y z
N GLU A 1 -6.85 -32.74 -8.75
CA GLU A 1 -6.96 -33.87 -7.80
C GLU A 1 -5.78 -33.84 -6.84
N THR A 2 -6.06 -33.74 -5.55
CA THR A 2 -5.04 -33.80 -4.48
C THR A 2 -4.46 -35.22 -4.43
N ARG A 3 -3.14 -35.37 -4.61
CA ARG A 3 -2.49 -36.69 -4.66
C ARG A 3 -2.22 -37.22 -3.25
N ILE A 4 -3.30 -37.63 -2.57
CA ILE A 4 -3.29 -38.11 -1.17
C ILE A 4 -2.36 -39.31 -0.98
N GLU A 5 -2.18 -40.13 -2.02
CA GLU A 5 -1.27 -41.28 -2.06
C GLU A 5 0.22 -40.95 -1.82
N LYS A 6 0.61 -39.68 -1.94
CA LYS A 6 1.99 -39.23 -1.73
C LYS A 6 2.23 -38.59 -0.36
N ASP A 7 1.18 -38.30 0.41
CA ASP A 7 1.32 -37.56 1.65
C ASP A 7 0.23 -37.95 2.66
N ASN A 8 0.54 -38.99 3.43
CA ASN A 8 -0.36 -39.69 4.35
C ASN A 8 -0.75 -38.85 5.59
N VAL A 9 -0.09 -37.72 5.85
CA VAL A 9 -0.51 -36.74 6.87
C VAL A 9 -1.72 -35.90 6.42
N LEU A 10 -2.05 -35.89 5.13
CA LEU A 10 -3.24 -35.19 4.63
C LEU A 10 -4.56 -35.76 5.16
N THR A 11 -4.57 -36.99 5.69
CA THR A 11 -5.76 -37.59 6.33
C THR A 11 -5.97 -37.19 7.79
N GLU A 12 -5.01 -36.49 8.40
CA GLU A 12 -5.13 -36.02 9.78
C GLU A 12 -6.09 -34.82 9.86
N ASN A 13 -6.92 -34.78 10.91
CA ASN A 13 -7.99 -33.79 11.07
C ASN A 13 -7.46 -32.34 11.03
N ASP A 14 -6.25 -32.11 11.52
CA ASP A 14 -5.62 -30.77 11.52
C ASP A 14 -5.31 -30.29 10.09
N PHE A 15 -4.90 -31.21 9.20
CA PHE A 15 -4.63 -30.92 7.79
C PHE A 15 -5.89 -30.85 6.92
N GLN A 16 -6.98 -31.49 7.34
CA GLN A 16 -8.28 -31.36 6.65
C GLN A 16 -8.79 -29.91 6.69
N SER A 17 -8.51 -29.17 7.76
CA SER A 17 -8.83 -27.73 7.82
C SER A 17 -8.02 -26.92 6.79
N CYS A 18 -6.73 -27.26 6.61
CA CYS A 18 -5.85 -26.64 5.62
C CYS A 18 -6.28 -26.96 4.18
N LEU A 19 -6.75 -28.18 3.93
CA LEU A 19 -7.24 -28.63 2.61
C LEU A 19 -8.55 -27.96 2.19
N ASN A 20 -9.38 -27.58 3.16
CA ASN A 20 -10.65 -26.87 2.96
C ASN A 20 -10.51 -25.34 3.08
N ARG A 21 -9.33 -24.85 3.44
CA ARG A 21 -9.01 -23.41 3.43
C ARG A 21 -8.96 -22.96 1.98
N GLY A 22 -9.62 -21.85 1.65
CA GLY A 22 -9.54 -21.28 0.30
C GLY A 22 -8.07 -21.13 -0.12
N TYR A 23 -7.68 -21.76 -1.22
CA TYR A 23 -6.31 -21.71 -1.70
C TYR A 23 -6.05 -20.34 -2.31
N ASN A 24 -5.53 -19.40 -1.52
CA ASN A 24 -5.10 -18.10 -2.02
C ASN A 24 -4.12 -18.22 -3.22
N PHE A 25 -3.31 -19.28 -3.28
CA PHE A 25 -2.39 -19.53 -4.39
C PHE A 25 -3.09 -19.92 -5.70
N VAL A 26 -4.30 -20.48 -5.66
CA VAL A 26 -5.07 -20.77 -6.88
C VAL A 26 -5.54 -19.46 -7.51
N ASP A 27 -6.00 -18.50 -6.69
CA ASP A 27 -6.37 -17.18 -7.17
C ASP A 27 -5.17 -16.46 -7.81
N TYR A 28 -3.99 -16.51 -7.19
CA TYR A 28 -2.76 -15.97 -7.81
C TYR A 28 -2.39 -16.67 -9.12
N ALA A 29 -2.59 -18.00 -9.22
CA ALA A 29 -2.29 -18.74 -10.45
C ALA A 29 -3.26 -18.39 -11.60
N ASP A 30 -4.55 -18.22 -11.29
CA ASP A 30 -5.60 -17.97 -12.29
C ASP A 30 -5.73 -16.49 -12.65
N GLN A 31 -5.73 -15.64 -11.62
CA GLN A 31 -6.03 -14.21 -11.71
C GLN A 31 -4.78 -13.34 -11.73
N GLY A 32 -3.64 -13.83 -11.26
CA GLY A 32 -2.40 -13.04 -11.22
C GLY A 32 -2.29 -12.15 -9.98
N GLY A 33 -1.50 -11.09 -10.08
CA GLY A 33 -1.31 -10.10 -9.02
C GLY A 33 -0.18 -10.39 -8.04
N ALA A 34 -0.15 -9.61 -6.97
CA ALA A 34 0.81 -9.72 -5.90
C ALA A 34 0.13 -9.50 -4.54
N GLY A 35 0.85 -9.79 -3.46
CA GLY A 35 0.39 -9.43 -2.14
C GLY A 35 1.37 -9.82 -1.05
N LEU A 36 1.30 -9.09 0.06
CA LEU A 36 2.00 -9.40 1.28
C LEU A 36 1.11 -10.21 2.22
N ASN A 37 1.61 -11.38 2.63
CA ASN A 37 1.08 -12.10 3.76
C ASN A 37 1.97 -11.87 4.99
N THR A 38 1.42 -11.19 5.99
CA THR A 38 2.09 -10.91 7.25
C THR A 38 1.68 -11.93 8.32
N GLN A 39 2.60 -12.81 8.71
CA GLN A 39 2.46 -13.68 9.88
C GLN A 39 3.17 -13.03 11.07
N ARG A 40 2.45 -12.19 11.81
CA ARG A 40 2.94 -11.52 13.02
C ARG A 40 1.80 -11.42 14.02
N ASN A 41 1.83 -12.24 15.07
CA ASN A 41 0.76 -12.30 16.06
C ASN A 41 1.27 -12.77 17.42
N GLN A 42 0.42 -12.67 18.45
CA GLN A 42 0.74 -13.02 19.84
C GLN A 42 0.83 -14.54 20.09
N ASN A 43 0.45 -15.36 19.11
CA ASN A 43 0.29 -16.81 19.25
C ASN A 43 1.45 -17.61 18.63
N GLN A 44 2.42 -16.95 18.01
CA GLN A 44 3.56 -17.57 17.34
C GLN A 44 4.89 -17.01 17.87
N GLU A 45 5.89 -17.87 17.99
CA GLU A 45 7.25 -17.48 18.44
C GLU A 45 8.09 -16.81 17.35
N TYR A 46 7.58 -16.79 16.10
CA TYR A 46 8.26 -16.19 14.96
C TYR A 46 7.36 -15.18 14.26
N SER A 47 7.98 -14.25 13.52
CA SER A 47 7.31 -13.38 12.57
C SER A 47 7.88 -13.60 11.18
N VAL A 48 7.03 -13.67 10.17
CA VAL A 48 7.46 -13.80 8.77
C VAL A 48 6.60 -12.92 7.87
N PHE A 49 7.27 -12.32 6.88
CA PHE A 49 6.66 -11.62 5.77
C PHE A 49 6.81 -12.49 4.53
N ILE A 50 5.71 -12.80 3.86
CA ILE A 50 5.70 -13.62 2.65
C ILE A 50 5.14 -12.76 1.52
N ILE A 51 6.02 -12.30 0.63
CA ILE A 51 5.63 -11.63 -0.61
C ILE A 51 5.30 -12.70 -1.64
N THR A 52 4.09 -12.66 -2.17
CA THR A 52 3.66 -13.51 -3.28
C THR A 52 3.62 -12.68 -4.55
N LEU A 53 4.28 -13.16 -5.61
CA LEU A 53 4.26 -12.55 -6.93
C LEU A 53 3.80 -13.61 -7.95
N ALA A 54 2.64 -13.41 -8.54
CA ALA A 54 2.16 -14.26 -9.63
C ALA A 54 2.88 -13.95 -10.94
N SER A 55 2.79 -14.82 -11.94
CA SER A 55 3.43 -14.60 -13.25
C SER A 55 2.52 -13.88 -14.26
N LYS A 56 1.47 -13.20 -13.81
CA LYS A 56 0.41 -12.60 -14.63
C LYS A 56 -0.13 -11.35 -13.93
N TYR A 57 -0.41 -10.30 -14.69
CA TYR A 57 -0.95 -9.02 -14.22
C TYR A 57 -0.22 -8.45 -12.99
N PRO A 58 1.04 -8.02 -13.15
CA PRO A 58 1.84 -7.96 -14.38
C PRO A 58 2.62 -9.26 -14.68
N PHE A 59 3.05 -9.43 -15.93
CA PHE A 59 3.99 -10.49 -16.33
C PHE A 59 5.42 -10.13 -15.90
N PRO A 60 6.29 -11.12 -15.59
CA PRO A 60 7.67 -10.87 -15.13
C PRO A 60 8.57 -10.07 -16.09
N ASN A 61 8.22 -9.98 -17.37
CA ASN A 61 8.95 -9.21 -18.37
C ASN A 61 8.46 -7.76 -18.53
N GLU A 62 7.44 -7.35 -17.78
CA GLU A 62 6.91 -5.99 -17.78
C GLU A 62 7.58 -5.14 -16.70
N SER A 63 7.74 -3.84 -16.95
CA SER A 63 8.27 -2.88 -15.96
C SER A 63 7.47 -2.90 -14.67
N ASP A 64 6.15 -3.03 -14.80
CA ASP A 64 5.18 -3.00 -13.71
C ASP A 64 5.44 -4.13 -12.70
N TYR A 65 6.06 -5.24 -13.13
CA TYR A 65 6.47 -6.32 -12.22
C TYR A 65 7.48 -5.85 -11.18
N ASN A 66 8.40 -4.98 -11.57
CA ASN A 66 9.38 -4.40 -10.65
C ASN A 66 8.69 -3.43 -9.68
N VAL A 67 7.79 -2.58 -10.19
CA VAL A 67 7.04 -1.62 -9.38
C VAL A 67 6.19 -2.34 -8.33
N VAL A 68 5.44 -3.37 -8.75
CA VAL A 68 4.62 -4.20 -7.85
C VAL A 68 5.50 -4.91 -6.81
N THR A 69 6.65 -5.44 -7.21
CA THR A 69 7.60 -6.04 -6.25
C THR A 69 8.07 -5.02 -5.21
N MET A 70 8.38 -3.79 -5.63
CA MET A 70 8.78 -2.70 -4.73
C MET A 70 7.61 -2.26 -3.83
N HIS A 71 6.38 -2.24 -4.34
CA HIS A 71 5.16 -1.92 -3.60
C HIS A 71 4.97 -2.91 -2.44
N GLU A 72 5.01 -4.22 -2.72
CA GLU A 72 4.88 -5.24 -1.66
C GLU A 72 6.01 -5.18 -0.64
N TYR A 73 7.24 -4.88 -1.10
CA TYR A 73 8.35 -4.68 -0.18
C TYR A 73 8.17 -3.43 0.70
N PHE A 74 7.50 -2.39 0.20
CA PHE A 74 7.18 -1.23 1.03
C PHE A 74 6.16 -1.56 2.11
N HIS A 75 5.20 -2.45 1.87
CA HIS A 75 4.37 -2.97 2.96
C HIS A 75 5.17 -3.73 4.03
N VAL A 76 6.21 -4.47 3.62
CA VAL A 76 7.17 -5.07 4.58
C VAL A 76 7.85 -3.99 5.39
N TYR A 77 8.31 -2.91 4.75
CA TYR A 77 8.89 -1.76 5.44
C TYR A 77 7.93 -1.18 6.48
N GLN A 78 6.69 -0.86 6.08
CA GLN A 78 5.67 -0.29 6.97
C GLN A 78 5.41 -1.19 8.19
N HIS A 79 5.19 -2.48 7.96
CA HIS A 79 4.92 -3.43 9.04
C HIS A 79 6.14 -3.73 9.93
N ALA A 80 7.35 -3.73 9.37
CA ALA A 80 8.57 -3.97 10.14
C ALA A 80 8.84 -2.89 11.19
N HIS A 81 8.33 -1.67 10.97
CA HIS A 81 8.41 -0.58 11.93
C HIS A 81 7.31 -0.63 13.00
N ILE A 82 6.42 -1.62 13.00
CA ILE A 82 5.36 -1.75 14.02
C ILE A 82 5.63 -2.95 14.92
N PHE A 83 5.92 -2.69 16.18
CA PHE A 83 6.45 -3.71 17.09
C PHE A 83 5.36 -4.56 17.72
N THR A 84 4.16 -4.00 17.91
CA THR A 84 3.05 -4.74 18.52
C THR A 84 2.70 -6.01 17.73
N LEU A 85 2.43 -7.08 18.49
CA LEU A 85 1.91 -8.34 17.97
C LEU A 85 0.37 -8.37 17.98
N ASN A 86 -0.27 -7.38 18.59
CA ASN A 86 -1.71 -7.25 18.61
C ASN A 86 -2.20 -6.74 17.25
N ASP A 87 -3.07 -7.51 16.59
CA ASP A 87 -3.53 -7.21 15.24
C ASP A 87 -4.36 -5.92 15.15
N ASN A 88 -5.19 -5.67 16.14
CA ASN A 88 -6.04 -4.48 16.19
C ASN A 88 -5.22 -3.21 16.41
N GLU A 89 -4.22 -3.26 17.30
CA GLU A 89 -3.29 -2.16 17.55
C GLU A 89 -2.44 -1.88 16.30
N ARG A 90 -1.88 -2.92 15.67
CA ARG A 90 -1.13 -2.79 14.42
C ARG A 90 -1.97 -2.17 13.30
N SER A 91 -3.22 -2.63 13.14
CA SER A 91 -4.14 -2.10 12.13
C SER A 91 -4.46 -0.62 12.37
N ASN A 92 -4.51 -0.18 13.62
CA ASN A 92 -4.71 1.24 13.95
C ASN A 92 -3.45 2.08 13.66
N LEU A 93 -2.25 1.55 13.93
CA LEU A 93 -0.97 2.22 13.60
C LEU A 93 -0.72 2.31 12.09
N MET A 94 -1.26 1.37 11.32
CA MET A 94 -1.20 1.36 9.85
C MET A 94 -2.24 2.27 9.19
N VAL A 95 -3.22 2.78 9.94
CA VAL A 95 -4.50 3.28 9.42
C VAL A 95 -5.25 2.19 8.64
N ARG A 96 -6.48 1.88 9.06
CA ARG A 96 -7.27 0.80 8.45
C ARG A 96 -7.64 1.08 7.00
N ASN A 97 -7.80 2.35 6.67
CA ASN A 97 -8.24 2.77 5.35
C ASN A 97 -7.02 2.90 4.42
N PRO A 98 -7.12 2.43 3.16
CA PRO A 98 -5.99 2.23 2.25
C PRO A 98 -5.18 3.48 1.89
N TRP A 99 -5.71 4.70 2.08
CA TRP A 99 -5.07 5.94 1.62
C TRP A 99 -3.64 6.15 2.15
N TRP A 100 -3.35 5.63 3.36
CA TRP A 100 -2.02 5.73 3.97
C TRP A 100 -1.10 4.58 3.57
N SER A 101 -1.50 3.33 3.83
CA SER A 101 -0.70 2.14 3.58
C SER A 101 -0.46 1.92 2.08
N GLU A 102 -1.54 1.80 1.30
CA GLU A 102 -1.51 1.60 -0.16
C GLU A 102 -1.01 2.84 -0.87
N GLY A 103 -1.42 4.03 -0.42
CA GLY A 103 -0.92 5.29 -0.96
C GLY A 103 0.59 5.40 -0.84
N GLY A 104 1.13 5.06 0.33
CA GLY A 104 2.57 5.05 0.60
C GLY A 104 3.34 4.06 -0.26
N ALA A 105 2.84 2.81 -0.32
CA ALA A 105 3.44 1.76 -1.13
C ALA A 105 3.41 2.09 -2.63
N ASN A 106 2.31 2.64 -3.14
CA ASN A 106 2.20 3.06 -4.53
C ASN A 106 3.14 4.22 -4.87
N TYR A 107 3.18 5.29 -4.08
CA TYR A 107 4.03 6.43 -4.42
C TYR A 107 5.52 6.08 -4.31
N LEU A 108 5.94 5.42 -3.23
CA LEU A 108 7.35 5.14 -3.02
C LEU A 108 7.91 4.04 -3.93
N SER A 109 7.08 3.09 -4.37
CA SER A 109 7.49 2.12 -5.39
C SER A 109 7.70 2.79 -6.76
N GLU A 110 6.78 3.65 -7.19
CA GLU A 110 6.90 4.43 -8.43
C GLU A 110 8.11 5.38 -8.38
N LEU A 111 8.32 6.06 -7.25
CA LEU A 111 9.48 6.93 -7.02
C LEU A 111 10.80 6.15 -7.06
N LEU A 112 10.89 5.02 -6.33
CA LEU A 112 12.09 4.18 -6.32
C LEU A 112 12.38 3.60 -7.72
N TYR A 113 11.35 3.17 -8.44
CA TYR A 113 11.50 2.67 -9.80
C TYR A 113 11.98 3.77 -10.76
N SER A 114 11.46 5.00 -10.63
CA SER A 114 11.90 6.14 -11.44
C SER A 114 13.39 6.47 -11.32
N GLN A 115 14.02 6.08 -10.21
CA GLN A 115 15.44 6.30 -9.93
C GLN A 115 16.36 5.18 -10.45
N GLN A 116 15.80 4.12 -11.03
CA GLN A 116 16.58 2.99 -11.54
C GLN A 116 17.30 3.32 -12.85
N PRO A 117 18.48 2.72 -13.12
CA PRO A 117 19.20 2.94 -14.37
C PRO A 117 18.37 2.63 -15.61
N GLY A 118 18.34 3.58 -16.55
CA GLY A 118 17.63 3.41 -17.83
C GLY A 118 16.14 3.75 -17.80
N VAL A 119 15.59 4.12 -16.63
CA VAL A 119 14.23 4.66 -16.55
C VAL A 119 14.23 6.13 -16.97
N SER A 120 13.20 6.53 -17.72
CA SER A 120 13.03 7.90 -18.19
C SER A 120 12.90 8.88 -17.03
N SER A 121 13.54 10.05 -17.11
CA SER A 121 13.36 11.12 -16.12
C SER A 121 11.92 11.64 -16.04
N ASN A 122 11.11 11.42 -17.08
CA ASN A 122 9.70 11.80 -17.08
C ASN A 122 8.77 10.71 -16.54
N TYR A 123 9.28 9.50 -16.27
CA TYR A 123 8.47 8.35 -15.90
C TYR A 123 7.51 8.66 -14.74
N LEU A 124 8.04 9.19 -13.63
CA LEU A 124 7.22 9.44 -12.44
C LEU A 124 6.10 10.44 -12.73
N LYS A 125 6.38 11.52 -13.49
CA LYS A 125 5.37 12.50 -13.90
C LYS A 125 4.30 11.89 -14.78
N GLU A 126 4.68 11.01 -15.71
CA GLU A 126 3.72 10.30 -16.58
C GLU A 126 2.82 9.35 -15.76
N ARG A 127 3.40 8.62 -14.80
CA ARG A 127 2.65 7.72 -13.91
C ARG A 127 1.69 8.47 -13.00
N MET A 128 2.17 9.53 -12.34
CA MET A 128 1.33 10.36 -11.48
C MET A 128 0.23 11.07 -12.28
N ARG A 129 0.53 11.56 -13.50
CA ARG A 129 -0.50 12.09 -14.41
C ARG A 129 -1.58 11.06 -14.71
N TRP A 130 -1.21 9.82 -15.02
CA TRP A 130 -2.17 8.75 -15.28
C TRP A 130 -3.06 8.44 -14.07
N LYS A 131 -2.49 8.40 -12.85
CA LYS A 131 -3.25 8.22 -11.60
C LYS A 131 -4.29 9.31 -11.36
N MET A 132 -4.06 10.52 -11.89
CA MET A 132 -5.00 11.63 -11.79
C MET A 132 -6.22 11.50 -12.70
N ASN A 133 -6.29 10.50 -13.59
CA ASN A 133 -7.47 10.27 -14.43
C ASN A 133 -8.74 9.97 -13.61
N GLU A 134 -8.58 9.40 -12.41
CA GLU A 134 -9.69 9.07 -11.50
C GLU A 134 -10.25 10.30 -10.75
N LYS A 135 -9.55 11.45 -10.82
CA LYS A 135 -9.85 12.65 -10.03
C LYS A 135 -11.28 13.16 -10.21
N SER A 136 -11.75 13.26 -11.45
CA SER A 136 -13.07 13.82 -11.75
C SER A 136 -14.19 12.96 -11.16
N ASP A 137 -14.05 11.64 -11.25
CA ASP A 137 -15.03 10.69 -10.72
C ASP A 137 -15.01 10.68 -9.19
N PHE A 138 -13.82 10.77 -8.59
CA PHE A 138 -13.67 10.92 -7.14
C PHE A 138 -14.34 12.20 -6.62
N ILE A 139 -14.07 13.36 -7.23
CA ILE A 139 -14.70 14.64 -6.84
C ILE A 139 -16.23 14.55 -7.01
N ALA A 140 -16.70 13.96 -8.11
CA ALA A 140 -18.13 13.78 -8.36
C ALA A 140 -18.81 12.85 -7.35
N SER A 141 -18.08 11.89 -6.78
CA SER A 141 -18.59 11.00 -5.73
C SER A 141 -18.93 11.72 -4.42
N GLY A 142 -18.30 12.89 -4.17
CA GLY A 142 -18.44 13.65 -2.93
C GLY A 142 -17.86 12.97 -1.69
N LYS A 143 -17.12 11.87 -1.86
CA LYS A 143 -16.43 11.15 -0.79
C LYS A 143 -15.14 11.86 -0.39
N ARG A 144 -14.66 11.54 0.80
CA ARG A 144 -13.32 11.93 1.25
C ARG A 144 -12.37 10.75 1.12
N LEU A 145 -11.10 11.04 0.88
CA LEU A 145 -10.08 10.02 0.62
C LEU A 145 -9.94 9.07 1.82
N GLU A 146 -9.98 9.61 3.03
CA GLU A 146 -9.85 8.88 4.28
C GLU A 146 -11.08 8.06 4.66
N ASP A 147 -12.21 8.24 3.99
CA ASP A 147 -13.43 7.46 4.22
C ASP A 147 -13.53 6.21 3.32
N ILE A 148 -12.63 6.07 2.35
CA ILE A 148 -12.62 4.92 1.43
C ILE A 148 -12.12 3.67 2.17
N GLU A 149 -12.88 2.58 2.11
CA GLU A 149 -12.53 1.28 2.68
C GLU A 149 -11.99 0.31 1.59
N TYR A 150 -11.30 -0.76 2.01
CA TYR A 150 -10.74 -1.77 1.11
C TYR A 150 -11.81 -2.50 0.26
N ASP A 151 -12.97 -2.80 0.85
CA ASP A 151 -14.06 -3.55 0.21
C ASP A 151 -15.10 -2.64 -0.47
N GLU A 152 -14.72 -1.41 -0.80
CA GLU A 152 -15.65 -0.44 -1.37
C GLU A 152 -16.21 -0.89 -2.72
N GLU A 153 -17.54 -0.83 -2.85
CA GLU A 153 -18.27 -1.27 -4.03
C GLU A 153 -17.79 -0.56 -5.31
N ASN A 154 -17.99 -1.22 -6.47
CA ASN A 154 -17.68 -0.68 -7.79
C ASN A 154 -16.20 -0.28 -7.97
N ASN A 155 -15.27 -0.98 -7.31
CA ASN A 155 -13.84 -0.71 -7.33
C ASN A 155 -13.46 0.67 -6.77
N GLY A 156 -14.26 1.24 -5.86
CA GLY A 156 -14.00 2.54 -5.23
C GLY A 156 -12.65 2.60 -4.50
N ALA A 157 -12.17 1.45 -4.00
CA ALA A 157 -10.84 1.30 -3.41
C ALA A 157 -9.74 1.84 -4.32
N ARG A 158 -9.88 1.77 -5.66
CA ARG A 158 -8.89 2.31 -6.60
C ARG A 158 -8.60 3.80 -6.37
N PHE A 159 -9.59 4.59 -5.94
CA PHE A 159 -9.37 5.98 -5.58
C PHE A 159 -8.35 6.11 -4.45
N ALA A 160 -8.42 5.26 -3.43
CA ALA A 160 -7.45 5.28 -2.33
C ALA A 160 -6.03 4.87 -2.78
N TYR A 161 -5.90 4.02 -3.79
CA TYR A 161 -4.58 3.62 -4.32
C TYR A 161 -3.98 4.76 -5.16
N ASP A 162 -4.74 5.30 -6.11
CA ASP A 162 -4.27 6.30 -7.06
C ASP A 162 -4.18 7.70 -6.43
N LEU A 163 -5.20 8.12 -5.69
CA LEU A 163 -5.21 9.42 -4.98
C LEU A 163 -4.50 9.37 -3.63
N GLY A 164 -4.41 8.20 -2.98
CA GLY A 164 -3.50 8.02 -1.85
C GLY A 164 -2.04 8.21 -2.25
N ALA A 165 -1.63 7.69 -3.41
CA ALA A 165 -0.29 7.95 -3.93
C ALA A 165 -0.04 9.46 -4.15
N TRP A 166 -1.03 10.19 -4.67
CA TRP A 166 -0.95 11.64 -4.81
C TRP A 166 -0.94 12.38 -3.47
N PHE A 167 -1.70 11.92 -2.49
CA PHE A 167 -1.67 12.47 -1.14
C PHE A 167 -0.27 12.32 -0.52
N ILE A 168 0.34 11.15 -0.64
CA ILE A 168 1.69 10.91 -0.12
C ILE A 168 2.73 11.75 -0.87
N ALA A 169 2.60 11.90 -2.19
CA ALA A 169 3.44 12.81 -2.98
C ALA A 169 3.32 14.26 -2.49
N TYR A 170 2.09 14.73 -2.25
CA TYR A 170 1.79 16.05 -1.69
C TYR A 170 2.42 16.25 -0.32
N LEU A 171 2.20 15.31 0.61
CA LEU A 171 2.78 15.33 1.95
C LEU A 171 4.32 15.40 1.87
N ILE A 172 4.95 14.50 1.13
CA ILE A 172 6.42 14.45 0.99
C ILE A 172 6.98 15.75 0.38
N ASN A 173 6.27 16.39 -0.55
CA ASN A 173 6.69 17.68 -1.08
C ASN A 173 6.66 18.80 -0.02
N GLN A 174 5.74 18.75 0.95
CA GLN A 174 5.68 19.74 2.03
C GLN A 174 6.71 19.46 3.14
N VAL A 175 6.88 18.19 3.53
CA VAL A 175 7.64 17.84 4.73
C VAL A 175 9.00 17.20 4.45
N GLY A 176 9.26 16.75 3.23
CA GLY A 176 10.45 16.00 2.86
C GLY A 176 10.32 14.49 3.12
N ILE A 177 11.01 13.70 2.28
CA ILE A 177 10.89 12.24 2.28
C ILE A 177 11.38 11.56 3.56
N ASP A 178 12.41 12.11 4.22
CA ASP A 178 12.96 11.50 5.43
C ASP A 178 12.04 11.69 6.64
N ASN A 179 11.31 12.80 6.72
CA ASN A 179 10.26 12.96 7.73
C ASN A 179 9.17 11.88 7.56
N TYR A 180 8.73 11.62 6.32
CA TYR A 180 7.72 10.60 6.02
C TYR A 180 8.23 9.17 6.26
N ARG A 181 9.41 8.83 5.72
CA ARG A 181 9.89 7.45 5.66
C ARG A 181 10.64 7.03 6.91
N VAL A 182 11.29 7.94 7.62
CA VAL A 182 12.15 7.63 8.77
C VAL A 182 11.53 8.16 10.04
N ASN A 183 11.48 9.48 10.20
CA ASN A 183 11.17 10.09 11.51
C ASN A 183 9.76 9.71 12.00
N PHE A 184 8.76 9.74 11.11
CA PHE A 184 7.40 9.27 11.43
C PHE A 184 7.36 7.83 11.96
N TYR A 185 8.11 6.91 11.34
CA TYR A 185 8.13 5.50 11.74
C TYR A 185 8.95 5.26 13.01
N ASP A 186 9.98 6.07 13.25
CA ASP A 186 10.78 6.02 14.48
C ASP A 186 9.91 6.37 15.71
N ASP A 187 9.02 7.36 15.57
CA ASP A 187 8.12 7.80 16.66
C ASP A 187 6.80 7.00 16.73
N LEU A 188 6.44 6.25 15.68
CA LEU A 188 5.12 5.64 15.52
C LEU A 188 4.73 4.72 16.68
N ASN A 189 5.66 3.93 17.21
CA ASN A 189 5.37 2.99 18.30
C ASN A 189 5.15 3.68 19.64
N GLU A 190 5.79 4.82 19.86
CA GLU A 190 5.68 5.57 21.12
C GLU A 190 4.46 6.49 21.11
N LEU A 191 4.26 7.22 20.01
CA LEU A 191 3.25 8.27 19.92
C LEU A 191 1.92 7.76 19.35
N GLY A 192 1.94 6.69 18.56
CA GLY A 192 0.81 6.29 17.74
C GLY A 192 0.67 7.15 16.47
N PHE A 193 -0.27 6.77 15.60
CA PHE A 193 -0.39 7.35 14.25
C PHE A 193 -0.51 8.89 14.26
N GLU A 194 -1.56 9.43 14.88
CA GLU A 194 -1.87 10.86 14.76
C GLU A 194 -0.84 11.74 15.47
N ALA A 195 -0.36 11.33 16.65
CA ALA A 195 0.65 12.11 17.36
C ALA A 195 2.01 12.05 16.67
N SER A 196 2.41 10.91 16.10
CA SER A 196 3.62 10.83 15.25
C SER A 196 3.47 11.67 13.97
N PHE A 197 2.28 11.66 13.37
CA PHE A 197 1.95 12.47 12.20
C PHE A 197 2.15 13.97 12.50
N VAL A 198 1.56 14.47 13.60
CA VAL A 198 1.70 15.87 14.01
C VAL A 198 3.15 16.22 14.36
N GLU A 199 3.85 15.37 15.10
CA GLU A 199 5.25 15.61 15.50
C GLU A 199 6.17 15.77 14.28
N ASN A 200 5.97 14.93 13.26
CA ASN A 200 6.88 14.86 12.13
C ASN A 200 6.47 15.74 10.94
N PHE A 201 5.18 16.07 10.82
CA PHE A 201 4.63 16.82 9.67
C PHE A 201 4.09 18.20 10.04
N GLY A 202 3.98 18.51 11.33
CA GLY A 202 3.65 19.84 11.86
C GLY A 202 2.15 20.18 11.94
N ASN A 203 1.29 19.41 11.26
CA ASN A 203 -0.17 19.54 11.30
C ASN A 203 -0.82 18.14 11.41
N SER A 204 -2.11 18.08 11.73
CA SER A 204 -2.86 16.83 11.80
C SER A 204 -3.05 16.17 10.43
N SER A 205 -3.31 14.86 10.43
CA SER A 205 -3.62 14.12 9.19
C SER A 205 -4.87 14.68 8.50
N GLY A 206 -5.88 15.06 9.29
CA GLY A 206 -7.11 15.69 8.79
C GLY A 206 -6.87 17.03 8.11
N GLU A 207 -6.00 17.88 8.66
CA GLU A 207 -5.64 19.17 8.04
C GLU A 207 -4.93 18.95 6.70
N PHE A 208 -3.96 18.04 6.64
CA PHE A 208 -3.29 17.70 5.37
C PHE A 208 -4.25 17.11 4.34
N LEU A 209 -5.21 16.29 4.76
CA LEU A 209 -6.25 15.74 3.87
C LEU A 209 -7.18 16.84 3.35
N ASP A 210 -7.54 17.82 4.17
CA ASP A 210 -8.31 18.98 3.73
C ASP A 210 -7.54 19.83 2.71
N GLU A 211 -6.26 20.11 2.98
CA GLU A 211 -5.38 20.81 2.04
C GLU A 211 -5.18 20.03 0.74
N PHE A 212 -5.07 18.71 0.81
CA PHE A 212 -4.98 17.84 -0.36
C PHE A 212 -6.27 17.85 -1.19
N HIS A 213 -7.44 17.81 -0.56
CA HIS A 213 -8.71 17.94 -1.28
C HIS A 213 -8.80 19.29 -2.00
N ALA A 214 -8.29 20.38 -1.40
CA ALA A 214 -8.17 21.66 -2.09
C ALA A 214 -7.17 21.59 -3.27
N PHE A 215 -6.02 20.93 -3.09
CA PHE A 215 -5.02 20.69 -4.13
C PHE A 215 -5.58 19.92 -5.34
N LEU A 216 -6.53 19.00 -5.15
CA LEU A 216 -7.19 18.28 -6.25
C LEU A 216 -7.90 19.23 -7.25
N HIS A 217 -8.32 20.42 -6.81
CA HIS A 217 -8.97 21.40 -7.68
C HIS A 217 -8.02 22.19 -8.60
N LEU A 218 -6.71 22.05 -8.43
CA LEU A 218 -5.73 22.61 -9.37
C LEU A 218 -5.78 21.87 -10.72
N ASP A 219 -5.32 22.54 -11.78
CA ASP A 219 -5.07 21.85 -13.05
C ASP A 219 -3.86 20.91 -12.94
N ILE A 220 -3.81 19.92 -13.84
CA ILE A 220 -2.83 18.85 -13.79
C ILE A 220 -1.38 19.35 -13.92
N GLU A 221 -1.14 20.46 -14.62
CA GLU A 221 0.24 20.96 -14.78
C GLU A 221 0.75 21.54 -13.47
N ASN A 222 -0.06 22.33 -12.77
CA ASN A 222 0.24 22.82 -11.42
C ASN A 222 0.38 21.68 -10.41
N GLN A 223 -0.42 20.62 -10.54
CA GLN A 223 -0.29 19.45 -9.67
C GLN A 223 1.03 18.71 -9.88
N LEU A 224 1.52 18.64 -11.12
CA LEU A 224 2.76 17.93 -11.45
C LEU A 224 4.03 18.69 -11.06
N GLU A 225 3.94 19.96 -10.64
CA GLU A 225 5.10 20.73 -10.17
C GLU A 225 5.72 20.16 -8.89
N ILE A 226 4.93 19.45 -8.07
CA ILE A 226 5.41 18.82 -6.82
C ILE A 226 6.16 17.51 -7.07
N ILE A 227 6.08 16.97 -8.29
CA ILE A 227 6.74 15.71 -8.65
C ILE A 227 8.15 16.03 -9.13
N PRO A 228 9.19 15.38 -8.56
CA PRO A 228 10.59 15.65 -8.89
C PRO A 228 10.94 15.39 -10.37
#